data_AF-A0A4Z1HWA3-F1
#
_entry.id   AF-A0A4Z1HWA3-F1
#
_cell.length_a   1.000
_cell.length_b   1.000
_cell.length_c   1.000
_cell.angle_alpha   90.00
_cell.angle_beta   90.00
_cell.angle_gamma   90.00
#
_symmetry.space_group_name_H-M   'P 1'
#
loop_
_entity.id
_entity.type
_entity.pdbx_description
1 polymer ?
#
loop_
_entity_poly.entity_id
_entity_poly.type
_entity_poly.pdbx_seq_one_letter_code
_entity_poly.pdbx_strand_id
1 'polypeptide(L)'
;MCFGRADGTVLVSATIDTLCRDPSSFAALKSLEYVQYVGTTLGVEGGKKLNLFVKLLPCIGGTEVGGYCTNFKTTARTGTTLSLARVPEPNLSHVPIKALWLEDPTRKGLFRIVGRMDDYIPLAYGEGLYASTMQQEIERHELVQKTLIGGHGQQDPVLLIETIPGVYDEGFHAGLMQSLLPYLE
;
A
#
# COMPACT_ATOMS: atom_id res chain seq x y z
N MET A 1 -12.56 5.87 -33.36
CA MET A 1 -12.06 7.07 -32.63
C MET A 1 -11.35 6.56 -31.38
N CYS A 2 -10.02 6.63 -31.33
CA CYS A 2 -9.26 6.30 -30.10
C CYS A 2 -8.97 7.61 -29.36
N PHE A 3 -9.55 7.74 -28.18
CA PHE A 3 -9.35 8.86 -27.27
C PHE A 3 -7.99 8.72 -26.57
N GLY A 4 -7.16 9.76 -26.66
CA GLY A 4 -5.99 10.02 -25.81
C GLY A 4 -4.93 8.92 -25.71
N ARG A 5 -3.80 9.08 -26.42
CA ARG A 5 -2.59 8.31 -26.10
C ARG A 5 -2.01 8.85 -24.79
N ALA A 6 -2.27 8.17 -23.67
CA ALA A 6 -1.66 8.51 -22.39
C ALA A 6 -0.16 8.16 -22.41
N ASP A 7 0.69 9.07 -21.94
CA ASP A 7 2.13 8.84 -21.83
C ASP A 7 2.49 8.07 -20.55
N GLY A 8 1.65 8.11 -19.52
CA GLY A 8 1.86 7.38 -18.28
C GLY A 8 0.62 7.30 -17.41
N THR A 9 0.73 6.56 -16.31
CA THR A 9 -0.36 6.35 -15.35
C THR A 9 0.15 6.29 -13.92
N VAL A 10 -0.73 6.58 -12.96
CA VAL A 10 -0.52 6.31 -11.53
C VAL A 10 -1.47 5.17 -11.13
N LEU A 11 -0.95 4.12 -10.52
CA LEU A 11 -1.72 2.94 -10.13
C LEU A 11 -1.32 2.47 -8.73
N VAL A 12 -2.27 1.88 -8.02
CA VAL A 12 -1.96 1.16 -6.79
C VAL A 12 -1.14 -0.09 -7.12
N SER A 13 -0.13 -0.39 -6.31
CA SER A 13 0.79 -1.52 -6.50
C SER A 13 0.08 -2.85 -6.82
N ALA A 14 -0.95 -3.25 -6.07
CA ALA A 14 -1.67 -4.51 -6.34
C ALA A 14 -2.50 -4.49 -7.64
N THR A 15 -2.92 -3.30 -8.09
CA THR A 15 -3.59 -3.15 -9.38
C THR A 15 -2.60 -3.43 -10.52
N ILE A 16 -1.35 -2.98 -10.40
CA ILE A 16 -0.30 -3.28 -11.38
C ILE A 16 -0.08 -4.79 -11.48
N ASP A 17 -0.01 -5.49 -10.34
CA ASP A 17 0.15 -6.95 -10.34
C ASP A 17 -1.04 -7.66 -11.00
N THR A 18 -2.25 -7.16 -10.76
CA THR A 18 -3.49 -7.69 -11.39
C THR A 18 -3.46 -7.49 -12.90
N LEU A 19 -3.13 -6.28 -13.37
CA LEU A 19 -3.04 -5.94 -14.79
C LEU A 19 -1.88 -6.69 -15.49
N CYS A 20 -0.81 -7.04 -14.77
CA CYS A 20 0.29 -7.84 -15.31
C CYS A 20 -0.08 -9.30 -15.62
N ARG A 21 -1.19 -9.80 -15.05
CA ARG A 21 -1.70 -11.16 -15.27
C ARG A 21 -2.59 -11.26 -16.52
N ASP A 22 -3.35 -10.21 -16.82
CA ASP A 22 -4.17 -10.15 -18.03
C ASP A 22 -3.33 -9.72 -19.26
N PRO A 23 -3.26 -10.53 -20.34
CA PRO A 23 -2.43 -10.20 -21.50
C PRO A 23 -2.78 -8.88 -22.18
N SER A 24 -4.06 -8.52 -22.24
CA SER A 24 -4.53 -7.29 -22.89
C SER A 24 -4.12 -6.05 -22.09
N SER A 25 -4.34 -6.08 -20.78
CA SER A 25 -3.93 -5.04 -19.83
C SER A 25 -2.41 -4.90 -19.78
N PHE A 26 -1.68 -6.01 -19.78
CA PHE A 26 -0.22 -5.99 -19.83
C PHE A 26 0.30 -5.36 -21.12
N ALA A 27 -0.34 -5.60 -22.27
CA ALA A 27 0.00 -4.94 -23.53
C ALA A 27 -0.22 -3.41 -23.45
N ALA A 28 -1.30 -2.96 -22.81
CA ALA A 28 -1.55 -1.54 -22.58
C ALA A 28 -0.48 -0.91 -21.68
N LEU A 29 -0.12 -1.56 -20.56
CA LEU A 29 0.92 -1.06 -19.66
C LEU A 29 2.29 -0.92 -20.34
N LYS A 30 2.65 -1.85 -21.23
CA LYS A 30 3.90 -1.77 -22.01
C LYS A 30 3.94 -0.61 -23.01
N SER A 31 2.79 -0.06 -23.38
CA SER A 31 2.72 1.05 -24.34
C SER A 31 2.95 2.43 -23.71
N LEU A 32 2.94 2.50 -22.37
CA LEU A 32 3.20 3.71 -21.60
C LEU A 32 4.70 3.98 -21.50
N GLU A 33 5.08 5.25 -21.34
CA GLU A 33 6.46 5.66 -21.06
C GLU A 33 6.84 5.41 -19.59
N TYR A 34 5.89 5.62 -18.68
CA TYR A 34 6.09 5.38 -17.25
C TYR A 34 4.83 4.91 -16.53
N VAL A 35 5.03 4.16 -15.45
CA VAL A 35 3.99 3.78 -14.48
C VAL A 35 4.47 4.20 -13.10
N GLN A 36 3.70 5.05 -12.44
CA GLN A 36 3.91 5.38 -11.04
C GLN A 36 3.11 4.44 -10.16
N TYR A 37 3.75 3.86 -9.14
CA TYR A 37 3.08 2.99 -8.18
C TYR A 37 2.93 3.67 -6.82
N VAL A 38 1.77 3.50 -6.20
CA VAL A 38 1.37 4.12 -4.91
C VAL A 38 0.74 3.10 -3.94
N GLY A 39 0.53 3.54 -2.70
CA GLY A 39 -0.19 2.81 -1.65
C GLY A 39 0.71 1.88 -0.84
N THR A 40 1.32 0.90 -1.50
CA THR A 40 2.19 -0.10 -0.86
C THR A 40 3.41 -0.40 -1.74
N THR A 41 4.29 -1.28 -1.26
CA THR A 41 5.42 -1.77 -2.06
C THR A 41 4.94 -2.52 -3.30
N LEU A 42 5.56 -2.26 -4.44
CA LEU A 42 5.28 -3.00 -5.68
C LEU A 42 5.68 -4.48 -5.55
N GLY A 43 4.82 -5.38 -6.03
CA GLY A 43 5.11 -6.81 -6.10
C GLY A 43 6.36 -7.10 -6.93
N VAL A 44 7.22 -8.00 -6.44
CA VAL A 44 8.52 -8.30 -7.06
C VAL A 44 8.35 -8.89 -8.47
N GLU A 45 7.41 -9.81 -8.64
CA GLU A 45 7.19 -10.51 -9.90
C GLU A 45 6.64 -9.58 -10.99
N GLY A 46 5.54 -8.86 -10.70
CA GLY A 46 4.96 -7.88 -11.60
C GLY A 46 5.93 -6.75 -11.92
N GLY A 47 6.59 -6.22 -10.89
CA GLY A 47 7.61 -5.19 -11.03
C GLY A 47 8.78 -5.60 -11.93
N LYS A 48 9.39 -6.77 -11.70
CA LYS A 48 10.48 -7.28 -12.55
C LYS A 48 10.05 -7.46 -14.00
N LYS A 49 8.88 -8.05 -14.23
CA LYS A 49 8.34 -8.30 -15.57
C LYS A 49 8.07 -6.99 -16.32
N LEU A 50 7.48 -6.01 -15.66
CA LEU A 50 7.05 -4.74 -16.27
C LEU A 50 8.21 -3.75 -16.46
N ASN A 51 9.21 -3.76 -15.57
CA ASN A 51 10.39 -2.88 -15.64
C ASN A 51 11.24 -3.08 -16.91
N LEU A 52 11.04 -4.17 -17.65
CA LEU A 52 11.70 -4.42 -18.93
C LEU A 52 11.14 -3.55 -20.07
N PHE A 53 9.93 -3.00 -19.92
CA PHE A 53 9.21 -2.35 -21.00
C PHE A 53 8.83 -0.89 -20.70
N VAL A 54 8.62 -0.57 -19.41
CA VAL A 54 8.16 0.75 -18.97
C VAL A 54 8.92 1.18 -17.72
N LYS A 55 9.10 2.50 -17.55
CA LYS A 55 9.79 3.05 -16.37
C LYS A 55 8.87 2.96 -15.15
N LEU A 56 9.28 2.19 -14.15
CA LEU A 56 8.57 2.10 -12.88
C LEU A 56 9.08 3.14 -11.91
N LEU A 57 8.19 3.99 -11.42
CA LEU A 57 8.53 5.12 -10.58
C LEU A 57 7.74 5.06 -9.27
N PRO A 58 8.39 5.16 -8.09
CA PRO A 58 7.63 5.28 -6.85
C PRO A 58 6.92 6.63 -6.81
N CYS A 59 5.69 6.61 -6.30
CA CYS A 59 5.02 7.80 -5.78
C CYS A 59 4.55 7.53 -4.35
N ILE A 60 4.84 8.47 -3.46
CA ILE A 60 4.65 8.30 -2.02
C ILE A 60 3.77 9.43 -1.54
N GLY A 61 2.77 9.16 -0.73
CA GLY A 61 1.91 10.20 -0.21
C GLY A 61 1.08 9.73 0.97
N GLY A 62 0.33 10.66 1.52
CA GLY A 62 -0.73 10.42 2.48
C GLY A 62 -1.85 11.40 2.19
N THR A 63 -3.04 11.12 2.71
CA THR A 63 -4.21 11.98 2.53
C THR A 63 -3.94 13.41 3.01
N GLU A 64 -3.13 13.57 4.05
CA GLU A 64 -2.82 14.84 4.70
C GLU A 64 -1.75 15.66 3.97
N VAL A 65 -0.95 15.02 3.10
CA VAL A 65 0.23 15.66 2.47
C VAL A 65 0.20 15.62 0.95
N GLY A 66 -0.81 14.99 0.37
CA GLY A 66 -0.89 14.69 -1.05
C GLY A 66 0.15 13.66 -1.51
N GLY A 67 0.29 13.54 -2.82
CA GLY A 67 1.28 12.67 -3.47
C GLY A 67 2.61 13.39 -3.74
N TYR A 68 3.71 12.71 -3.45
CA TYR A 68 5.07 13.02 -3.84
C TYR A 68 5.50 12.01 -4.89
N CYS A 69 5.27 12.35 -6.15
CA CYS A 69 5.59 11.47 -7.25
C CYS A 69 6.97 11.82 -7.82
N THR A 70 7.69 10.79 -8.24
CA THR A 70 8.96 10.97 -8.94
C THR A 70 8.70 11.62 -10.29
N ASN A 71 9.11 12.88 -10.44
CA ASN A 71 9.09 13.59 -11.71
C ASN A 71 10.02 12.90 -12.70
N PHE A 72 9.53 12.81 -13.91
CA PHE A 72 10.29 12.31 -15.04
C PHE A 72 10.48 13.47 -16.04
N LYS A 73 11.72 13.92 -16.21
CA LYS A 73 12.11 14.83 -17.30
C LYS A 73 13.07 14.08 -18.21
N THR A 74 12.64 13.72 -19.42
CA THR A 74 13.57 13.31 -20.49
C THR A 74 14.31 14.55 -20.96
N THR A 75 15.53 14.78 -20.46
CA THR A 75 16.47 15.69 -21.12
C THR A 75 17.15 14.93 -22.25
N ALA A 76 17.27 15.56 -23.42
CA ALA A 76 17.85 14.99 -24.64
C ALA A 76 19.34 14.58 -24.53
N ARG A 77 19.93 14.63 -23.34
CA ARG A 77 21.31 14.21 -23.03
C ARG A 77 21.34 13.44 -21.71
N THR A 78 21.21 12.11 -21.82
CA THR A 78 21.83 11.08 -20.95
C THR A 78 21.67 11.16 -19.43
N GLY A 79 20.71 11.92 -18.88
CA GLY A 79 20.50 11.97 -17.43
C GLY A 79 19.05 12.16 -17.03
N THR A 80 18.45 11.11 -16.45
CA THR A 80 17.15 11.21 -15.77
C THR A 80 17.34 11.97 -14.47
N THR A 81 16.81 13.20 -14.37
CA THR A 81 16.74 13.91 -13.08
C THR A 81 15.47 13.49 -12.34
N LEU A 82 15.64 12.80 -11.23
CA LEU A 82 14.56 12.45 -10.30
C LEU A 82 14.33 13.65 -9.37
N SER A 83 13.11 14.18 -9.34
CA SER A 83 12.71 15.16 -8.33
C SER A 83 11.32 14.78 -7.81
N LEU A 84 11.09 14.84 -6.51
CA LEU A 84 9.74 14.62 -5.97
C LEU A 84 8.91 15.89 -6.21
N ALA A 85 7.90 15.82 -7.07
CA ALA A 85 6.89 16.89 -7.14
C ALA A 85 5.84 16.64 -6.06
N ARG A 86 5.58 17.66 -5.26
CA ARG A 86 4.42 17.73 -4.37
C ARG A 86 3.17 17.99 -5.20
N VAL A 87 2.15 17.16 -5.06
CA VAL A 87 0.76 17.52 -5.38
C VAL A 87 0.22 18.31 -4.19
N PRO A 88 0.02 19.64 -4.29
CA PRO A 88 -0.20 20.48 -3.11
C PRO A 88 -1.59 20.28 -2.49
N GLU A 89 -1.61 20.04 -1.17
CA GLU A 89 -2.74 20.33 -0.29
C GLU A 89 -2.59 21.75 0.28
N PRO A 90 -3.58 22.66 0.12
CA PRO A 90 -3.49 24.00 0.67
C PRO A 90 -3.73 23.95 2.19
N ASN A 91 -2.80 24.52 2.98
CA ASN A 91 -2.91 24.87 4.41
C ASN A 91 -2.20 24.00 5.47
N LEU A 92 -1.25 23.13 5.13
CA LEU A 92 -0.44 22.43 6.14
C LEU A 92 1.03 22.85 6.12
N SER A 93 1.49 23.48 7.21
CA SER A 93 2.87 23.95 7.35
C SER A 93 3.85 22.79 7.42
N HIS A 94 3.58 21.78 8.25
CA HIS A 94 4.37 20.55 8.32
C HIS A 94 3.51 19.37 8.84
N VAL A 95 3.38 18.30 8.05
CA VAL A 95 2.82 17.02 8.52
C VAL A 95 3.89 15.95 8.29
N PRO A 96 4.36 15.26 9.35
CA PRO A 96 5.36 14.21 9.20
C PRO A 96 4.73 13.01 8.51
N ILE A 97 5.34 12.56 7.42
CA ILE A 97 5.03 11.25 6.83
C ILE A 97 5.60 10.21 7.80
N LYS A 98 4.77 9.60 8.65
CA LYS A 98 5.19 8.63 9.68
C LYS A 98 5.58 7.26 9.09
N ALA A 99 6.30 7.26 7.97
CA ALA A 99 6.86 6.08 7.33
C ALA A 99 8.31 5.88 7.81
N LEU A 100 8.69 4.61 7.95
CA LEU A 100 10.06 4.21 8.24
C LEU A 100 10.82 4.01 6.92
N TRP A 101 12.02 4.60 6.87
CA TRP A 101 12.86 4.64 5.67
C TRP A 101 14.19 3.97 5.95
N LEU A 102 14.62 3.12 5.01
CA LEU A 102 15.94 2.51 4.99
C LEU A 102 16.70 3.01 3.76
N GLU A 103 17.88 3.60 3.95
CA GLU A 103 18.77 3.93 2.83
C GLU A 103 19.28 2.64 2.18
N ASP A 104 19.33 2.60 0.85
CA ASP A 104 19.94 1.51 0.12
C ASP A 104 21.45 1.42 0.46
N PRO A 105 21.95 0.25 0.88
CA PRO A 105 23.35 0.11 1.30
C PRO A 105 24.33 0.27 0.13
N THR A 106 23.87 0.04 -1.10
CA THR A 106 24.68 0.11 -2.33
C THR A 106 24.50 1.41 -3.11
N ARG A 107 23.37 2.10 -2.95
CA ARG A 107 23.00 3.30 -3.72
C ARG A 107 22.64 4.46 -2.79
N LYS A 108 23.64 5.28 -2.49
CA LYS A 108 23.47 6.47 -1.64
C LYS A 108 22.40 7.43 -2.15
N GLY A 109 21.59 7.96 -1.24
CA GLY A 109 20.48 8.86 -1.53
C GLY A 109 19.19 8.19 -2.04
N LEU A 110 19.16 6.86 -2.18
CA LEU A 110 17.94 6.11 -2.46
C LEU A 110 17.40 5.48 -1.19
N PHE A 111 16.11 5.68 -0.93
CA PHE A 111 15.45 5.18 0.27
C PHE A 111 14.30 4.24 -0.09
N ARG A 112 14.15 3.20 0.71
CA ARG A 112 13.04 2.25 0.66
C ARG A 112 12.15 2.46 1.89
N ILE A 113 10.84 2.46 1.68
CA ILE A 113 9.87 2.34 2.77
C ILE A 113 9.92 0.92 3.29
N VAL A 114 10.14 0.76 4.59
CA VAL A 114 10.20 -0.54 5.27
C VAL A 114 9.07 -0.75 6.27
N GLY A 115 8.26 0.29 6.53
CA GLY A 115 7.10 0.16 7.40
C GLY A 115 6.51 1.50 7.79
N ARG A 116 5.62 1.43 8.78
CA ARG A 116 4.98 2.56 9.43
C ARG A 116 5.55 2.73 10.84
N MET A 117 5.64 3.98 11.28
CA MET A 117 6.03 4.34 12.64
C MET A 117 4.81 4.36 13.58
N ASP A 118 3.62 4.51 13.02
CA ASP A 118 2.35 4.39 13.73
C ASP A 118 1.68 3.03 13.47
N ASP A 119 0.48 2.88 14.00
CA ASP A 119 -0.36 1.67 13.94
C ASP A 119 -1.21 1.57 12.66
N TYR A 120 -0.94 2.40 11.66
CA TYR A 120 -1.61 2.31 10.37
C TYR A 120 -1.11 1.11 9.58
N ILE A 121 -2.03 0.27 9.10
CA ILE A 121 -1.76 -0.91 8.28
C ILE A 121 -2.27 -0.64 6.86
N PRO A 122 -1.38 -0.33 5.90
CA PRO A 122 -1.77 -0.19 4.50
C PRO A 122 -2.02 -1.59 3.89
N LEU A 123 -3.15 -1.72 3.20
CA LEU A 123 -3.56 -2.91 2.46
C LEU A 123 -3.18 -2.79 0.98
N ALA A 124 -3.23 -3.90 0.26
CA ALA A 124 -2.73 -4.04 -1.10
C ALA A 124 -3.39 -3.07 -2.10
N TYR A 125 -4.68 -2.76 -1.90
CA TYR A 125 -5.50 -1.99 -2.83
C TYR A 125 -5.58 -0.48 -2.52
N GLY A 126 -4.66 0.03 -1.70
CA GLY A 126 -4.51 1.47 -1.46
C GLY A 126 -5.37 2.01 -0.32
N GLU A 127 -6.16 1.14 0.29
CA GLU A 127 -6.84 1.37 1.57
C GLU A 127 -5.95 0.93 2.74
N GLY A 128 -6.44 1.13 3.95
CA GLY A 128 -5.78 0.68 5.17
C GLY A 128 -6.59 1.05 6.40
N LEU A 129 -6.08 0.67 7.57
CA LEU A 129 -6.79 0.84 8.83
C LEU A 129 -5.83 1.13 9.98
N TYR A 130 -6.32 1.77 11.04
CA TYR A 130 -5.59 1.95 12.29
C TYR A 130 -5.85 0.78 13.22
N ALA A 131 -4.82 -0.04 13.45
CA ALA A 131 -4.94 -1.29 14.21
C ALA A 131 -5.47 -1.04 15.62
N SER A 132 -4.96 -0.02 16.32
CA SER A 132 -5.29 0.21 17.73
C SER A 132 -6.78 0.49 17.96
N THR A 133 -7.43 1.21 17.04
CA THR A 133 -8.85 1.57 17.17
C THR A 133 -9.72 0.33 17.02
N MET A 134 -9.45 -0.51 16.01
CA MET A 134 -10.20 -1.75 15.78
C MET A 134 -9.94 -2.78 16.87
N GLN A 135 -8.68 -2.95 17.29
CA GLN A 135 -8.32 -3.86 18.38
C GLN A 135 -9.04 -3.49 19.69
N GLN A 136 -9.09 -2.20 20.02
CA GLN A 136 -9.81 -1.74 21.22
C GLN A 136 -11.30 -2.05 21.18
N GLU A 137 -11.94 -1.96 20.02
CA GLU A 137 -13.36 -2.27 19.88
C GLU A 137 -13.62 -3.78 20.02
N ILE A 138 -12.80 -4.61 19.35
CA ILE A 138 -12.93 -6.07 19.42
C ILE A 138 -12.61 -6.59 20.84
N GLU A 139 -11.63 -6.01 21.53
CA GLU A 139 -11.26 -6.36 22.91
C GLU A 139 -12.32 -6.01 23.96
N ARG A 140 -13.38 -5.27 23.60
CA ARG A 140 -14.55 -5.08 24.50
C ARG A 140 -15.44 -6.31 24.57
N HIS A 141 -15.29 -7.25 23.65
CA HIS A 141 -16.09 -8.47 23.62
C HIS A 141 -15.72 -9.37 24.81
N GLU A 142 -16.72 -9.89 25.53
CA GLU A 142 -16.54 -10.61 26.81
C GLU A 142 -15.68 -11.88 26.71
N LEU A 143 -15.57 -12.47 25.52
CA LEU A 143 -14.78 -13.67 25.25
C LEU A 143 -13.36 -13.39 24.77
N VAL A 144 -13.03 -12.12 24.49
CA VAL A 144 -11.75 -11.71 23.91
C VAL A 144 -10.85 -11.14 24.99
N GLN A 145 -9.64 -11.69 25.11
CA GLN A 145 -8.62 -11.20 26.02
C GLN A 145 -7.72 -10.16 25.35
N LYS A 146 -7.22 -10.49 24.15
CA LYS A 146 -6.32 -9.65 23.37
C LYS A 146 -6.53 -9.88 21.89
N THR A 147 -6.18 -8.87 21.11
CA THR A 147 -6.19 -8.95 19.65
C THR A 147 -4.90 -8.43 19.06
N LEU A 148 -4.55 -8.91 17.87
CA LEU A 148 -3.49 -8.36 17.06
C LEU A 148 -3.96 -8.29 15.61
N ILE A 149 -3.89 -7.09 15.02
CA ILE A 149 -4.20 -6.89 13.60
C ILE A 149 -2.90 -6.72 12.82
N GLY A 150 -2.81 -7.39 11.68
CA GLY A 150 -1.71 -7.31 10.72
C GLY A 150 -2.24 -7.26 9.28
N GLY A 151 -1.41 -7.64 8.32
CA GLY A 151 -1.79 -7.67 6.90
C GLY A 151 -1.19 -6.56 6.04
N HIS A 152 -0.02 -6.01 6.41
CA HIS A 152 0.67 -5.03 5.57
C HIS A 152 0.85 -5.54 4.13
N GLY A 153 0.31 -4.82 3.16
CA GLY A 153 0.37 -5.16 1.73
C GLY A 153 -0.46 -6.39 1.32
N GLN A 154 -1.31 -6.92 2.22
CA GLN A 154 -2.26 -8.00 1.89
C GLN A 154 -3.58 -7.43 1.39
N GLN A 155 -4.37 -8.24 0.68
CA GLN A 155 -5.69 -7.82 0.21
C GLN A 155 -6.61 -7.53 1.39
N ASP A 156 -6.61 -8.45 2.36
CA ASP A 156 -7.41 -8.37 3.58
C ASP A 156 -6.49 -8.32 4.82
N PRO A 157 -6.92 -7.64 5.90
CA PRO A 157 -6.18 -7.67 7.16
C PRO A 157 -6.20 -9.07 7.78
N VAL A 158 -5.22 -9.33 8.64
CA VAL A 158 -5.17 -10.56 9.44
C VAL A 158 -5.48 -10.21 10.88
N LEU A 159 -6.45 -10.89 11.50
CA LEU A 159 -6.79 -10.73 12.90
C LEU A 159 -6.41 -12.00 13.68
N LEU A 160 -5.60 -11.83 14.72
CA LEU A 160 -5.34 -12.85 15.73
C LEU A 160 -6.09 -12.49 17.01
N ILE A 161 -6.73 -13.49 17.62
CA ILE A 161 -7.54 -13.32 18.82
C ILE A 161 -7.04 -14.28 19.88
N GLU A 162 -6.63 -13.72 21.02
CA GLU A 162 -6.49 -14.44 22.26
C GLU A 162 -7.82 -14.35 23.01
N THR A 163 -8.30 -15.49 23.46
CA THR A 163 -9.59 -15.66 24.12
C THR A 163 -9.37 -15.89 25.61
N ILE A 164 -10.39 -15.60 26.43
CA ILE A 164 -10.24 -15.75 27.89
C ILE A 164 -10.05 -17.25 28.25
N PRO A 165 -9.03 -17.59 29.06
CA PRO A 165 -8.77 -18.96 29.46
C PRO A 165 -9.95 -19.61 30.18
N GLY A 166 -10.30 -20.84 29.80
CA GLY A 166 -11.30 -21.65 30.48
C GLY A 166 -12.73 -21.51 29.95
N VAL A 167 -12.94 -20.73 28.88
CA VAL A 167 -14.26 -20.52 28.26
C VAL A 167 -14.42 -21.33 26.96
N TYR A 168 -13.82 -22.51 26.86
CA TYR A 168 -13.76 -23.28 25.61
C TYR A 168 -14.65 -24.54 25.64
N ASP A 169 -15.61 -24.63 24.73
CA ASP A 169 -16.30 -25.86 24.34
C ASP A 169 -16.12 -26.14 22.83
N GLU A 170 -16.54 -27.32 22.35
CA GLU A 170 -16.37 -27.72 20.93
C GLU A 170 -17.14 -26.82 19.93
N GLY A 171 -18.15 -26.06 20.39
CA GLY A 171 -18.93 -25.12 19.57
C GLY A 171 -18.44 -23.68 19.62
N PHE A 172 -17.51 -23.38 20.54
CA PHE A 172 -17.07 -22.04 20.90
C PHE A 172 -16.50 -21.25 19.72
N HIS A 173 -15.72 -21.87 18.83
CA HIS A 173 -15.10 -21.15 17.72
C HIS A 173 -16.13 -20.57 16.74
N ALA A 174 -17.15 -21.35 16.38
CA ALA A 174 -18.21 -20.89 15.49
C ALA A 174 -19.09 -19.83 16.15
N GLY A 175 -19.42 -20.01 17.43
CA GLY A 175 -20.18 -19.04 18.21
C GLY A 175 -19.45 -17.70 18.39
N LEU A 176 -18.16 -17.76 18.71
CA LEU A 176 -17.29 -16.59 18.80
C LEU A 176 -17.17 -15.86 17.47
N MET A 177 -17.03 -16.59 16.36
CA MET A 177 -16.95 -15.93 15.06
C MET A 177 -18.24 -15.22 14.70
N GLN A 178 -19.39 -15.84 14.97
CA GLN A 178 -20.69 -15.23 14.75
C GLN A 178 -20.91 -13.99 15.63
N SER A 179 -20.44 -14.01 16.89
CA SER A 179 -20.57 -12.89 17.81
C SER A 179 -19.65 -11.73 17.49
N LEU A 180 -18.52 -12.00 16.83
CA LEU A 180 -17.54 -10.98 16.45
C LEU A 180 -17.82 -10.32 15.08
N LEU A 181 -18.60 -10.96 14.20
CA LEU A 181 -18.95 -10.41 12.88
C LEU A 181 -19.39 -8.93 12.88
N PRO A 182 -20.23 -8.44 13.82
CA PRO A 182 -20.64 -7.04 13.84
C PRO A 182 -19.50 -6.03 14.03
N TYR A 183 -18.34 -6.48 14.50
CA TYR A 183 -17.15 -5.66 14.72
C TYR A 183 -16.15 -5.74 13.56
N LEU A 184 -16.42 -6.60 12.57
CA LEU A 184 -15.52 -6.90 11.44
C LEU A 184 -16.04 -6.38 10.08
N GLU A 185 -17.29 -5.90 10.02
CA GLU A 185 -17.94 -5.33 8.83
C GLU A 185 -17.88 -3.80 8.77
#